data_AF-A0A9X2FQU2-F1
#
_entry.id   AF-A0A9X2FQU2-F1
#
_cell.length_a   1.000
_cell.length_b   1.000
_cell.length_c   1.000
_cell.angle_alpha   90.00
_cell.angle_beta   90.00
_cell.angle_gamma   90.00
#
_symmetry.space_group_name_H-M   'P 1'
#
loop_
_entity.id
_entity.type
_entity.pdbx_description
1 polymer ?
#
loop_
_entity_poly.entity_id
_entity_poly.type
_entity_poly.pdbx_seq_one_letter_code
_entity_poly.pdbx_strand_id
1 'polypeptide(L)'
;MPRRLTPPVVMSAAWRLCLVLLLALWGPGMGGGLAAAPARAGAAIVNIAQVSYFHTGLGLRETVSSNRVEALVRAVPALELAGGAERVVPRGVSTRLDFVIRNTGNTDLDIWPAVAQAQGKAPLRGMRLYWDRAGNGVVDHDDPLVGARAIPLDFGGEVRLIQLFEVAAHATLGQSATLRLETRAQARDVAAAV
;
A
#
# COMPACT_ATOMS: atom_id res chain seq x y z
N MET A 1 -18.49 -59.93 -48.66
CA MET A 1 -17.86 -59.18 -47.55
C MET A 1 -17.24 -57.90 -48.08
N PRO A 2 -17.63 -56.71 -47.59
CA PRO A 2 -16.73 -55.57 -47.58
C PRO A 2 -16.54 -54.98 -46.17
N ARG A 3 -15.28 -54.65 -45.87
CA ARG A 3 -14.76 -54.09 -44.60
C ARG A 3 -15.44 -52.76 -44.26
N ARG A 4 -15.96 -52.63 -43.03
CA ARG A 4 -16.27 -51.32 -42.42
C ARG A 4 -14.97 -50.71 -41.92
N LEU A 5 -14.57 -49.58 -42.51
CA LEU A 5 -13.50 -48.72 -42.00
C LEU A 5 -14.13 -47.73 -41.01
N THR A 6 -13.80 -47.84 -39.72
CA THR A 6 -14.09 -46.80 -38.73
C THR A 6 -13.13 -45.63 -38.92
N PRO A 7 -13.59 -44.37 -38.97
CA PRO A 7 -12.68 -43.23 -38.99
C PRO A 7 -12.01 -43.06 -37.61
N PRO A 8 -10.75 -42.59 -37.55
CA PRO A 8 -10.07 -42.32 -36.29
C PRO A 8 -10.72 -41.11 -35.60
N VAL A 9 -10.82 -41.17 -34.27
CA VAL A 9 -11.18 -40.00 -33.44
C VAL A 9 -10.03 -39.00 -33.54
N VAL A 10 -10.12 -38.08 -34.48
CA VAL A 10 -9.18 -36.97 -34.60
C VAL A 10 -9.56 -35.96 -33.52
N MET A 11 -8.90 -36.04 -32.36
CA MET A 11 -8.95 -34.98 -31.36
C MET A 11 -8.53 -33.67 -32.04
N SER A 12 -9.50 -32.78 -32.25
CA SER A 12 -9.30 -31.55 -32.99
C SER A 12 -8.32 -30.62 -32.26
N ALA A 13 -7.56 -29.85 -33.03
CA ALA A 13 -6.60 -28.87 -32.52
C ALA A 13 -7.22 -27.88 -31.51
N ALA A 14 -8.54 -27.66 -31.58
CA ALA A 14 -9.31 -26.86 -30.64
C ALA A 14 -9.24 -27.38 -29.20
N TRP A 15 -9.20 -28.70 -28.99
CA TRP A 15 -9.14 -29.30 -27.65
C TRP A 15 -7.76 -29.12 -27.01
N ARG A 16 -6.69 -29.20 -27.81
CA ARG A 16 -5.31 -28.96 -27.37
C ARG A 16 -5.06 -27.48 -27.07
N LEU A 17 -5.70 -26.58 -27.82
CA LEU A 17 -5.65 -25.13 -27.59
C LEU A 17 -6.36 -24.73 -26.27
N CYS A 18 -7.50 -25.37 -25.97
CA CYS A 18 -8.25 -25.14 -24.72
C CYS A 18 -7.45 -25.54 -23.46
N LEU A 19 -6.72 -26.66 -23.51
CA LEU A 19 -5.89 -27.14 -22.41
C LEU A 19 -4.65 -26.26 -22.16
N VAL A 20 -4.04 -25.71 -23.21
CA VAL A 20 -2.91 -24.78 -23.09
C VAL A 20 -3.37 -23.41 -22.55
N LEU A 21 -4.56 -22.94 -22.96
CA LEU A 21 -5.15 -21.71 -22.40
C LEU A 21 -5.52 -21.87 -20.92
N LEU A 22 -6.04 -23.02 -20.49
CA LEU A 22 -6.34 -23.29 -19.07
C LEU A 22 -5.07 -23.38 -18.20
N LEU A 23 -3.97 -23.94 -18.70
CA LEU A 23 -2.69 -23.98 -17.98
C LEU A 23 -1.96 -22.63 -17.96
N ALA A 24 -2.17 -21.76 -18.96
CA ALA A 24 -1.65 -20.39 -18.97
C ALA A 24 -2.41 -19.44 -18.02
N LEU A 25 -3.68 -19.74 -17.70
CA LEU A 25 -4.44 -19.02 -16.67
C LEU A 25 -4.07 -19.43 -15.22
N TRP A 26 -3.32 -20.51 -15.04
CA TRP A 26 -2.76 -20.96 -13.75
C TRP A 26 -1.25 -20.73 -13.69
N GLY A 27 -0.79 -19.57 -14.17
CA GLY A 27 0.57 -19.12 -13.86
C GLY A 27 0.80 -19.02 -12.34
N PRO A 28 2.05 -19.19 -11.85
CA PRO A 28 2.40 -19.13 -10.44
C PRO A 28 2.34 -17.67 -9.94
N GLY A 29 1.13 -17.12 -9.82
CA GLY A 29 0.82 -15.81 -9.25
C GLY A 29 0.05 -15.89 -7.94
N MET A 30 -0.27 -17.11 -7.47
CA MET A 30 -0.92 -17.34 -6.17
C MET A 30 0.12 -17.29 -5.03
N GLY A 31 0.60 -16.08 -4.72
CA GLY A 31 1.52 -15.84 -3.60
C GLY A 31 1.13 -14.67 -2.69
N GLY A 32 0.11 -13.90 -3.04
CA GLY A 32 -0.46 -12.88 -2.16
C GLY A 32 -1.76 -13.39 -1.59
N GLY A 33 -1.77 -13.84 -0.34
CA GLY A 33 -3.04 -14.00 0.37
C GLY A 33 -3.79 -12.68 0.29
N LEU A 34 -5.05 -12.71 -0.17
CA LEU A 34 -5.97 -11.57 -0.07
C LEU A 34 -6.27 -11.38 1.41
N ALA A 35 -5.32 -10.82 2.16
CA ALA A 35 -5.56 -10.34 3.50
C ALA A 35 -6.55 -9.17 3.35
N ALA A 36 -7.75 -9.34 3.89
CA ALA A 36 -8.70 -8.26 3.95
C ALA A 36 -8.06 -7.08 4.69
N ALA A 37 -8.15 -5.88 4.11
CA ALA A 37 -7.69 -4.68 4.79
C ALA A 37 -8.42 -4.52 6.14
N PRO A 38 -7.75 -4.03 7.18
CA PRO A 38 -8.38 -3.86 8.48
C PRO A 38 -9.58 -2.90 8.38
N ALA A 39 -10.58 -3.10 9.24
CA ALA A 39 -11.71 -2.19 9.31
C ALA A 39 -11.22 -0.78 9.66
N ARG A 40 -11.71 0.23 8.93
CA ARG A 40 -11.36 1.63 9.17
C ARG A 40 -11.77 2.04 10.59
N ALA A 41 -10.94 2.85 11.23
CA ALA A 41 -11.24 3.48 12.50
C ALA A 41 -12.58 4.23 12.43
N GLY A 42 -13.37 4.13 13.50
CA GLY A 42 -14.72 4.70 13.59
C GLY A 42 -15.82 3.82 12.99
N ALA A 43 -15.50 2.70 12.32
CA ALA A 43 -16.53 1.77 11.85
C ALA A 43 -17.33 1.19 13.02
N ALA A 44 -18.66 1.28 12.93
CA ALA A 44 -19.59 0.69 13.89
C ALA A 44 -19.95 -0.74 13.47
N ILE A 45 -19.74 -1.68 14.39
CA ILE A 45 -20.18 -3.07 14.28
C ILE A 45 -21.44 -3.20 15.14
N VAL A 46 -22.59 -3.35 14.48
CA VAL A 46 -23.89 -3.37 15.14
C VAL A 46 -24.51 -4.76 15.07
N ASN A 47 -25.06 -5.23 16.19
CA ASN A 47 -25.83 -6.47 16.28
C ASN A 47 -27.26 -6.18 16.75
N ILE A 48 -28.24 -6.64 15.96
CA ILE A 48 -29.68 -6.59 16.27
C ILE A 48 -30.29 -7.89 15.73
N ALA A 49 -30.97 -8.65 16.58
CA ALA A 49 -31.76 -9.80 16.17
C ALA A 49 -33.22 -9.40 15.93
N GLN A 50 -33.86 -9.99 14.93
CA GLN A 50 -35.28 -9.76 14.63
C GLN A 50 -36.00 -11.10 14.45
N VAL A 51 -37.17 -11.22 15.05
CA VAL A 51 -38.07 -12.36 14.87
C VAL A 51 -39.42 -11.86 14.38
N SER A 52 -39.98 -12.53 13.38
CA SER A 52 -41.33 -12.24 12.89
C SER A 52 -42.22 -13.47 13.05
N TYR A 53 -43.38 -13.30 13.66
CA TYR A 53 -44.36 -14.39 13.86
C TYR A 53 -45.77 -13.91 13.54
N PHE A 54 -46.67 -14.86 13.29
CA PHE A 54 -48.09 -14.57 13.06
C PHE A 54 -48.85 -14.64 14.38
N HIS A 55 -49.41 -13.52 14.83
CA HIS A 55 -50.17 -13.47 16.06
C HIS A 55 -51.63 -13.87 15.80
N THR A 56 -51.99 -15.09 16.20
CA THR A 56 -53.32 -15.68 15.97
C THR A 56 -54.47 -14.95 16.69
N GLY A 57 -54.20 -14.24 17.79
CA GLY A 57 -55.20 -13.46 18.53
C GLY A 57 -55.56 -12.12 17.86
N LEU A 58 -54.62 -11.52 17.12
CA LEU A 58 -54.82 -10.26 16.41
C LEU A 58 -54.97 -10.43 14.89
N GLY A 59 -54.74 -11.64 14.36
CA GLY A 59 -54.83 -11.96 12.94
C GLY A 59 -53.78 -11.27 12.06
N LEU A 60 -52.66 -10.81 12.65
CA LEU A 60 -51.63 -10.02 11.97
C LEU A 60 -50.22 -10.54 12.26
N ARG A 61 -49.25 -10.13 11.42
CA ARG A 61 -47.84 -10.50 11.59
C ARG A 61 -47.14 -9.44 12.43
N GLU A 62 -46.44 -9.89 13.47
CA GLU A 62 -45.65 -9.04 14.36
C GLU A 62 -44.16 -9.28 14.14
N THR A 63 -43.36 -8.23 14.32
CA THR A 63 -41.90 -8.30 14.30
C THR A 63 -41.37 -7.68 15.60
N VAL A 64 -40.54 -8.43 16.33
CA VAL A 64 -39.90 -7.99 17.57
C VAL A 64 -38.39 -8.00 17.38
N SER A 65 -37.71 -6.96 17.87
CA SER A 65 -36.25 -6.83 17.80
C SER A 65 -35.60 -6.93 19.18
N SER A 66 -34.35 -7.39 19.21
CA SER A 66 -33.50 -7.31 20.40
C SER A 66 -32.99 -5.88 20.62
N ASN A 67 -32.35 -5.66 21.77
CA ASN A 67 -31.54 -4.46 22.00
C ASN A 67 -30.40 -4.37 20.98
N ARG A 68 -30.03 -3.12 20.66
CA ARG A 68 -28.88 -2.80 19.81
C ARG A 68 -27.58 -2.92 20.62
N VAL A 69 -26.67 -3.76 20.16
CA VAL A 69 -25.29 -3.82 20.67
C VAL A 69 -24.36 -3.25 19.62
N GLU A 70 -23.48 -2.32 20.03
CA GLU A 70 -22.58 -1.60 19.13
C GLU A 70 -21.14 -1.65 19.64
N ALA A 71 -20.20 -1.92 18.72
CA ALA A 71 -18.77 -1.84 18.96
C ALA A 71 -18.13 -0.91 17.93
N LEU A 72 -17.25 -0.01 18.38
CA LEU A 72 -16.53 0.93 17.52
C LEU A 72 -15.09 0.48 17.31
N VAL A 73 -14.66 0.46 16.06
CA VAL A 73 -13.27 0.16 15.69
C VAL A 73 -12.37 1.33 16.09
N ARG A 74 -11.38 1.08 16.95
CA ARG A 74 -10.42 2.11 17.38
C ARG A 74 -9.36 2.39 16.32
N ALA A 75 -8.83 3.61 16.36
CA ALA A 75 -7.71 4.02 15.53
C ALA A 75 -6.41 3.35 16.01
N VAL A 76 -5.70 2.74 15.06
CA VAL A 76 -4.39 2.12 15.23
C VAL A 76 -3.50 2.65 14.10
N PRO A 77 -2.62 3.63 14.39
CA PRO A 77 -1.67 4.13 13.40
C PRO A 77 -0.53 3.13 13.22
N ALA A 78 -0.15 2.87 11.97
CA ALA A 78 1.04 2.08 11.64
C ALA A 78 1.62 2.52 10.30
N LEU A 79 2.94 2.52 10.21
CA LEU A 79 3.69 2.91 9.02
C LEU A 79 4.72 1.85 8.67
N GLU A 80 4.93 1.67 7.37
CA GLU A 80 6.05 0.96 6.81
C GLU A 80 6.90 1.93 5.99
N LEU A 81 8.20 1.95 6.23
CA LEU A 81 9.17 2.77 5.52
C LEU A 81 10.07 1.84 4.70
N ALA A 82 10.17 2.09 3.41
CA ALA A 82 11.00 1.31 2.49
C ALA A 82 11.82 2.24 1.57
N GLY A 83 12.88 1.69 0.99
CA GLY A 83 13.74 2.40 0.04
C GLY A 83 15.13 2.67 0.60
N GLY A 84 15.88 3.50 -0.12
CA GLY A 84 17.33 3.56 0.01
C GLY A 84 18.00 2.36 -0.65
N ALA A 85 19.04 2.62 -1.43
CA ALA A 85 19.86 1.59 -2.06
C ALA A 85 21.33 1.97 -1.89
N GLU A 86 22.20 0.98 -1.87
CA GLU A 86 23.64 1.23 -1.91
C GLU A 86 24.02 1.80 -3.28
N ARG A 87 24.75 2.92 -3.28
CA ARG A 87 25.18 3.61 -4.49
C ARG A 87 26.66 3.95 -4.38
N VAL A 88 27.42 3.59 -5.40
CA VAL A 88 28.78 4.10 -5.61
C VAL A 88 28.67 5.34 -6.47
N VAL A 89 29.08 6.48 -5.90
CA VAL A 89 28.88 7.80 -6.54
C VAL A 89 30.22 8.51 -6.63
N PRO A 90 30.61 9.04 -7.80
CA PRO A 90 31.81 9.84 -7.92
C PRO A 90 31.71 11.14 -7.11
N ARG A 91 32.85 11.70 -6.71
CA ARG A 91 32.91 13.03 -6.09
C ARG A 91 32.47 14.12 -7.07
N GLY A 92 31.82 15.16 -6.57
CA GLY A 92 31.30 16.29 -7.34
C GLY A 92 30.05 15.98 -8.16
N VAL A 93 29.41 14.82 -7.94
CA VAL A 93 28.24 14.37 -8.70
C VAL A 93 26.99 14.45 -7.82
N SER A 94 25.91 15.00 -8.40
CA SER A 94 24.58 14.92 -7.82
C SER A 94 23.95 13.57 -8.08
N THR A 95 23.28 13.03 -7.06
CA THR A 95 22.63 11.73 -7.11
C THR A 95 21.34 11.77 -6.31
N ARG A 96 20.64 10.63 -6.29
CA ARG A 96 19.37 10.50 -5.57
C ARG A 96 19.18 9.16 -4.90
N LEU A 97 18.32 9.16 -3.89
CA LEU A 97 17.73 7.96 -3.30
C LEU A 97 16.22 8.08 -3.28
N ASP A 98 15.54 7.00 -3.61
CA ASP A 98 14.09 6.92 -3.63
C ASP A 98 13.60 6.18 -2.38
N PHE A 99 12.51 6.68 -1.80
CA PHE A 99 11.87 6.13 -0.62
C PHE A 99 10.35 6.03 -0.79
N VAL A 100 9.75 5.12 -0.04
CA VAL A 100 8.29 4.92 0.02
C VAL A 100 7.86 4.81 1.47
N ILE A 101 6.80 5.52 1.82
CA ILE A 101 6.11 5.43 3.12
C ILE A 101 4.71 4.89 2.86
N ARG A 102 4.35 3.78 3.50
CA ARG A 102 3.02 3.16 3.39
C ARG A 102 2.28 3.24 4.72
N ASN A 103 1.00 3.54 4.69
CA ASN A 103 0.13 3.45 5.86
C ASN A 103 -0.49 2.06 5.95
N THR A 104 0.03 1.25 6.86
CA THR A 104 -0.44 -0.11 7.16
C THR A 104 -1.40 -0.15 8.34
N GLY A 105 -1.68 1.01 8.96
CA GLY A 105 -2.65 1.17 10.04
C GLY A 105 -4.08 1.14 9.52
N ASN A 106 -5.05 1.50 10.37
CA ASN A 106 -6.47 1.55 9.99
C ASN A 106 -7.09 2.95 10.05
N THR A 107 -6.25 3.99 10.09
CA THR A 107 -6.66 5.39 10.19
C THR A 107 -5.81 6.25 9.26
N ASP A 108 -6.34 7.39 8.84
CA ASP A 108 -5.60 8.35 8.05
C ASP A 108 -4.52 9.02 8.92
N LEU A 109 -3.39 9.37 8.31
CA LEU A 109 -2.24 9.96 8.99
C LEU A 109 -1.87 11.30 8.36
N ASP A 110 -1.28 12.16 9.18
CA ASP A 110 -0.44 13.28 8.76
C ASP A 110 1.01 12.94 9.08
N ILE A 111 1.90 13.06 8.10
CA ILE A 111 3.31 12.66 8.23
C ILE A 111 4.28 13.83 7.98
N TRP A 112 5.43 13.78 8.64
CA TRP A 112 6.54 14.72 8.47
C TRP A 112 7.83 13.94 8.21
N PRO A 113 8.07 13.53 6.96
CA PRO A 113 9.28 12.78 6.63
C PRO A 113 10.50 13.69 6.57
N ALA A 114 11.63 13.15 7.02
CA ALA A 114 12.94 13.77 6.96
C ALA A 114 14.00 12.71 6.65
N VAL A 115 15.04 13.11 5.93
CA VAL A 115 16.21 12.26 5.69
C VAL A 115 17.42 12.90 6.33
N ALA A 116 18.15 12.12 7.10
CA ALA A 116 19.39 12.54 7.74
C ALA A 116 20.52 11.56 7.43
N GLN A 117 21.76 12.04 7.47
CA GLN A 117 22.93 11.17 7.45
C GLN A 117 23.09 10.53 8.83
N ALA A 118 22.77 9.24 8.92
CA ALA A 118 22.81 8.48 10.17
C ALA A 118 24.22 7.97 10.50
N GLN A 119 25.02 7.64 9.48
CA GLN A 119 26.35 7.06 9.64
C GLN A 119 27.30 7.53 8.53
N GLY A 120 28.59 7.32 8.75
CA GLY A 120 29.64 7.70 7.80
C GLY A 120 29.95 9.20 7.81
N LYS A 121 31.00 9.57 7.09
CA LYS A 121 31.55 10.95 7.08
C LYS A 121 31.75 11.49 5.66
N ALA A 122 31.19 10.84 4.64
CA ALA A 122 31.24 11.40 3.30
C ALA A 122 30.59 12.80 3.31
N PRO A 123 31.25 13.82 2.74
CA PRO A 123 30.72 15.18 2.74
C PRO A 123 29.59 15.30 1.72
N LEU A 124 28.33 15.20 2.20
CA LEU A 124 27.14 15.41 1.38
C LEU A 124 26.68 16.87 1.43
N ARG A 125 26.18 17.39 0.30
CA ARG A 125 25.69 18.77 0.17
C ARG A 125 24.34 18.83 -0.53
N GLY A 126 23.64 19.93 -0.34
CA GLY A 126 22.40 20.23 -1.08
C GLY A 126 21.29 19.20 -0.86
N MET A 127 21.23 18.57 0.32
CA MET A 127 20.21 17.57 0.65
C MET A 127 18.82 18.21 0.58
N ARG A 128 18.00 17.74 -0.38
CA ARG A 128 16.61 18.16 -0.58
C ARG A 128 15.73 16.95 -0.78
N LEU A 129 14.63 16.88 -0.04
CA LEU A 129 13.64 15.81 -0.11
C LEU A 129 12.41 16.33 -0.85
N TYR A 130 12.00 15.64 -1.92
CA TYR A 130 10.82 15.97 -2.71
C TYR A 130 9.76 14.90 -2.54
N TRP A 131 8.50 15.30 -2.56
CA TRP A 131 7.37 14.38 -2.69
C TRP A 131 7.08 14.18 -4.18
N ASP A 132 7.39 12.98 -4.68
CA ASP A 132 7.09 12.55 -6.04
C ASP A 132 5.59 12.25 -6.15
N ARG A 133 4.81 13.23 -6.61
CA ARG A 133 3.35 13.10 -6.70
C ARG A 133 2.92 12.28 -7.90
N ALA A 134 3.69 12.31 -8.98
CA ALA A 134 3.44 11.52 -10.18
C ALA A 134 3.81 10.03 -9.98
N GLY A 135 4.71 9.75 -9.04
CA GLY A 135 5.23 8.42 -8.75
C GLY A 135 6.11 7.86 -9.87
N ASN A 136 6.70 8.71 -10.72
CA ASN A 136 7.49 8.31 -11.87
C ASN A 136 8.99 8.18 -11.53
N GLY A 137 9.38 8.51 -10.30
CA GLY A 137 10.77 8.49 -9.87
C GLY A 137 11.60 9.58 -10.56
N VAL A 138 11.04 10.73 -10.89
CA VAL A 138 11.73 11.92 -11.39
C VAL A 138 11.16 13.12 -10.63
N VAL A 139 12.02 14.09 -10.27
CA VAL A 139 11.52 15.32 -9.66
C VAL A 139 10.93 16.19 -10.75
N ASP A 140 9.61 16.37 -10.72
CA ASP A 140 8.84 17.19 -11.64
C ASP A 140 8.66 18.62 -11.12
N HIS A 141 8.24 19.54 -11.99
CA HIS A 141 7.97 20.94 -11.60
C HIS A 141 6.94 21.05 -10.47
N ASP A 142 5.96 20.14 -10.48
CA ASP A 142 4.88 20.11 -9.52
C ASP A 142 5.25 19.35 -8.23
N ASP A 143 6.44 18.78 -8.09
CA ASP A 143 6.80 18.05 -6.87
C ASP A 143 7.19 19.01 -5.75
N PRO A 144 6.43 19.05 -4.64
CA PRO A 144 6.73 19.98 -3.56
C PRO A 144 7.96 19.50 -2.79
N LEU A 145 8.77 20.46 -2.37
CA LEU A 145 9.82 20.22 -1.38
C LEU A 145 9.17 19.84 -0.05
N VAL A 146 9.61 18.74 0.55
CA VAL A 146 9.20 18.34 1.89
C VAL A 146 9.79 19.31 2.91
N GLY A 147 8.94 19.81 3.80
CA GLY A 147 9.31 20.76 4.84
C GLY A 147 8.48 20.57 6.10
N ALA A 148 8.18 21.66 6.81
CA ALA A 148 7.45 21.60 8.08
C ALA A 148 5.94 21.27 7.93
N ARG A 149 5.39 21.36 6.71
CA ARG A 149 3.98 21.05 6.47
C ARG A 149 3.77 19.53 6.44
N ALA A 150 2.70 19.08 7.08
CA ALA A 150 2.30 17.69 7.02
C ALA A 150 1.94 17.26 5.59
N ILE A 151 2.34 16.04 5.25
CA ILE A 151 1.85 15.35 4.06
C ILE A 151 0.69 14.44 4.50
N PRO A 152 -0.52 14.60 3.92
CA PRO A 152 -1.62 13.70 4.22
C PRO A 152 -1.34 12.34 3.60
N LEU A 153 -1.52 11.30 4.41
CA LEU A 153 -1.38 9.90 4.00
C LEU A 153 -2.64 9.15 4.41
N ASP A 154 -3.44 8.74 3.43
CA ASP A 154 -4.71 8.07 3.70
C ASP A 154 -4.51 6.63 4.18
N PHE A 155 -5.52 6.05 4.82
CA PHE A 155 -5.58 4.63 5.17
C PHE A 155 -5.30 3.75 3.93
N GLY A 156 -4.28 2.89 4.02
CA GLY A 156 -3.83 2.04 2.91
C GLY A 156 -3.07 2.77 1.80
N GLY A 157 -2.89 4.09 1.94
CA GLY A 157 -2.18 4.91 0.97
C GLY A 157 -0.65 4.77 1.05
N GLU A 158 0.01 5.35 0.05
CA GLU A 158 1.47 5.46 -0.01
C GLU A 158 1.91 6.87 -0.42
N VAL A 159 3.09 7.27 0.05
CA VAL A 159 3.80 8.50 -0.36
C VAL A 159 5.18 8.09 -0.87
N ARG A 160 5.55 8.58 -2.05
CA ARG A 160 6.86 8.37 -2.68
C ARG A 160 7.71 9.61 -2.53
N LEU A 161 8.97 9.44 -2.18
CA LEU A 161 9.89 10.53 -1.88
C LEU A 161 11.20 10.35 -2.64
N ILE A 162 11.74 11.46 -3.14
CA ILE A 162 13.04 11.49 -3.81
C ILE A 162 13.98 12.41 -3.02
N GLN A 163 15.03 11.83 -2.46
CA GLN A 163 16.10 12.57 -1.81
C GLN A 163 17.20 12.89 -2.84
N LEU A 164 17.36 14.16 -3.17
CA LEU A 164 18.49 14.66 -3.97
C LEU A 164 19.63 15.12 -3.07
N PHE A 165 20.87 14.82 -3.45
CA PHE A 165 22.06 15.33 -2.77
C PHE A 165 23.28 15.27 -3.71
N GLU A 166 24.35 15.95 -3.31
CA GLU A 166 25.63 15.95 -4.02
C GLU A 166 26.73 15.41 -3.11
N VAL A 167 27.59 14.55 -3.65
CA VAL A 167 28.84 14.18 -2.98
C VAL A 167 29.86 15.28 -3.25
N ALA A 168 30.38 15.94 -2.22
CA ALA A 168 31.28 17.07 -2.43
C ALA A 168 32.54 16.68 -3.22
N ALA A 169 33.04 17.60 -4.06
CA ALA A 169 34.21 17.36 -4.92
C ALA A 169 35.52 17.01 -4.18
N HIS A 170 35.60 17.30 -2.87
CA HIS A 170 36.74 16.98 -2.02
C HIS A 170 36.55 15.69 -1.20
N ALA A 171 35.49 14.92 -1.46
CA ALA A 171 35.30 13.61 -0.84
C ALA A 171 36.50 12.70 -1.16
N THR A 172 36.94 11.94 -0.15
CA THR A 172 38.04 10.99 -0.28
C THR A 172 37.52 9.63 -0.74
N LEU A 173 38.32 8.91 -1.53
CA LEU A 173 37.98 7.56 -1.98
C LEU A 173 37.75 6.64 -0.78
N GLY A 174 36.70 5.80 -0.85
CA GLY A 174 36.34 4.87 0.23
C GLY A 174 35.52 5.48 1.37
N GLN A 175 35.24 6.79 1.34
CA GLN A 175 34.27 7.37 2.26
C GLN A 175 32.86 6.88 1.93
N SER A 176 32.09 6.59 2.98
CA SER A 176 30.68 6.23 2.90
C SER A 176 29.84 7.17 3.74
N ALA A 177 28.55 7.23 3.40
CA ALA A 177 27.50 7.83 4.20
C ALA A 177 26.25 6.98 4.09
N THR A 178 25.57 6.76 5.21
CA THR A 178 24.27 6.10 5.26
C THR A 178 23.22 7.16 5.50
N LEU A 179 22.30 7.32 4.55
CA LEU A 179 21.12 8.16 4.70
C LEU A 179 19.97 7.33 5.27
N ARG A 180 19.29 7.87 6.27
CA ARG A 180 18.14 7.24 6.92
C ARG A 180 16.91 8.12 6.76
N LEU A 181 15.83 7.51 6.28
CA LEU A 181 14.50 8.11 6.34
C LEU A 181 13.93 7.93 7.74
N GLU A 182 13.47 9.03 8.32
CA GLU A 182 12.70 9.07 9.54
C GLU A 182 11.41 9.83 9.27
N THR A 183 10.35 9.50 10.00
CA THR A 183 9.09 10.21 9.86
C THR A 183 8.39 10.27 11.20
N ARG A 184 7.79 11.43 11.49
CA ARG A 184 6.78 11.54 12.53
C ARG A 184 5.42 11.33 11.89
N ALA A 185 4.52 10.65 12.59
CA ALA A 185 3.15 10.46 12.15
C ALA A 185 2.17 10.83 13.26
N GLN A 186 1.03 11.39 12.87
CA GLN A 186 -0.10 11.65 13.76
C GLN A 186 -1.38 11.16 13.09
N ALA A 187 -2.23 10.46 13.84
CA ALA A 187 -3.55 10.09 13.35
C ALA A 187 -4.39 11.34 13.10
N ARG A 188 -5.03 11.40 11.94
CA ARG A 188 -6.07 12.38 11.66
C ARG A 188 -7.34 11.91 12.35
N ASP A 189 -7.86 12.72 13.28
CA ASP A 189 -9.03 12.35 14.06
C ASP A 189 -10.19 11.96 13.15
N VAL A 190 -10.72 10.76 13.38
CA VAL A 190 -12.00 10.34 12.80
C VAL A 190 -13.05 11.01 13.68
N ALA A 191 -13.72 12.04 13.15
CA ALA A 191 -14.91 12.58 13.80
C ALA A 191 -15.84 11.41 14.10
N ALA A 192 -16.13 11.17 15.39
CA ALA A 192 -17.09 10.16 15.78
C ALA A 192 -18.40 10.47 15.05
N ALA A 193 -18.85 9.56 14.20
CA ALA A 193 -20.19 9.64 13.66
C ALA A 193 -21.14 9.51 14.86
N VAL A 194 -21.71 10.63 15.28
CA VAL A 194 -22.77 10.72 16.30
C VAL A 194 -24.08 10.26 15.69
#